data_AF-A0A1B8RS36-F1
#
_entry.id   AF-A0A1B8RS36-F1
#
_cell.length_a   1.000
_cell.length_b   1.000
_cell.length_c   1.000
_cell.angle_alpha   90.00
_cell.angle_beta   90.00
_cell.angle_gamma   90.00
#
_symmetry.space_group_name_H-M   'P 1'
#
loop_
_entity.id
_entity.type
_entity.pdbx_description
1 polymer ?
#
loop_
_entity_poly.entity_id
_entity_poly.type
_entity_poly.pdbx_seq_one_letter_code
_entity_poly.pdbx_strand_id
1 'polypeptide(L)'
;MIHEREKVQNAMEIVMLEQLVPQDHILRKIDRYIDFSFIKDLTYDLYCHTNSRPGVDPIVLFKMLFIGYLFGIRSERQLVKDIEVNLAYRWFLGYSTNAIFKGLVDRDLLPVVAYRRSPHKKGMFTKNKFIYDFDKDIYICPNNFDLIYKTTTREGYREYRCFEEICANCPVKDKCINEKSKYKIVRRHVWEDHKDDNKSFLKTEKGKNIYKRRKETVERSFADSKNLHGLRYARMRGNENVREQCLLTVDVQNMKKIATKLFSRFKEIGIDFLCYLEKYLYNFSLIYAYNYARKTLCF
;
A
#
# COMPACT_ATOMS: atom_id res chain seq x y z
N MET A 1 12.89 5.00 32.83
CA MET A 1 13.39 6.07 33.72
C MET A 1 14.01 7.14 32.84
N ILE A 2 13.51 8.38 32.90
CA ILE A 2 14.06 9.51 32.15
C ILE A 2 15.10 10.15 33.07
N HIS A 3 16.38 10.07 32.71
CA HIS A 3 17.45 10.77 33.43
C HIS A 3 17.53 12.23 32.99
N GLU A 4 17.98 13.10 33.90
CA GLU A 4 18.13 14.54 33.70
C GLU A 4 19.07 14.85 32.53
N ARG A 5 18.71 15.89 31.77
CA ARG A 5 19.39 16.32 30.54
C ARG A 5 20.39 17.44 30.83
N GLU A 6 21.67 17.13 30.79
CA GLU A 6 22.71 18.12 30.50
C GLU A 6 22.81 18.30 28.96
N LYS A 7 22.50 19.51 28.48
CA LYS A 7 22.53 19.88 27.05
C LYS A 7 23.97 19.76 26.52
N VAL A 8 24.26 19.34 25.30
CA VAL A 8 23.74 19.82 24.00
C VAL A 8 23.66 18.66 22.98
N GLN A 9 22.54 18.58 22.26
CA GLN A 9 22.31 17.67 21.12
C GLN A 9 23.31 17.93 19.99
N ASN A 10 24.39 17.16 19.89
CA ASN A 10 25.15 16.98 18.65
C ASN A 10 26.02 15.71 18.78
N ALA A 11 25.39 14.54 18.65
CA ALA A 11 26.06 13.26 18.46
C ALA A 11 25.38 12.52 17.29
N MET A 12 26.17 11.86 16.43
CA MET A 12 25.64 11.10 15.29
C MET A 12 25.29 9.67 15.73
N GLU A 13 24.02 9.30 15.61
CA GLU A 13 23.50 7.96 15.90
C GLU A 13 22.86 7.33 14.65
N ILE A 14 23.20 6.06 14.39
CA ILE A 14 22.62 5.23 13.32
C ILE A 14 21.33 4.64 13.87
N VAL A 15 20.17 5.03 13.32
CA VAL A 15 18.90 4.52 13.81
C VAL A 15 17.94 4.18 12.67
N MET A 16 17.41 2.95 12.68
CA MET A 16 16.39 2.53 11.71
C MET A 16 15.06 3.20 12.04
N LEU A 17 14.34 3.74 11.06
CA LEU A 17 12.95 4.23 11.22
C LEU A 17 12.04 3.20 11.90
N GLU A 18 12.27 1.91 11.61
CA GLU A 18 11.56 0.80 12.25
C GLU A 18 11.88 0.68 13.76
N GLN A 19 13.10 1.00 14.16
CA GLN A 19 13.57 0.92 15.55
C GLN A 19 13.36 2.23 16.32
N LEU A 20 13.23 3.36 15.59
CA LEU A 20 12.93 4.68 16.14
C LEU A 20 11.47 4.81 16.56
N VAL A 21 10.56 4.08 15.91
CA VAL A 21 9.15 4.04 16.28
C VAL A 21 8.95 2.89 17.27
N PRO A 22 8.61 3.18 18.54
CA PRO A 22 8.44 2.16 19.58
C PRO A 22 7.50 1.03 19.13
N GLN A 23 7.82 -0.22 19.46
CA GLN A 23 7.06 -1.38 18.98
C GLN A 23 5.61 -1.41 19.45
N ASP A 24 5.35 -0.79 20.59
CA ASP A 24 4.04 -0.59 21.20
C ASP A 24 3.30 0.65 20.68
N HIS A 25 3.95 1.47 19.84
CA HIS A 25 3.40 2.70 19.29
C HIS A 25 2.09 2.42 18.53
N ILE A 26 1.10 3.27 18.77
CA ILE A 26 -0.26 3.05 18.28
C ILE A 26 -0.34 2.95 16.75
N LEU A 27 0.45 3.75 16.02
CA LEU A 27 0.49 3.68 14.56
C LEU A 27 1.02 2.34 14.03
N ARG A 28 1.88 1.63 14.78
CA ARG A 28 2.30 0.27 14.41
C ARG A 28 1.19 -0.73 14.57
N LYS A 29 0.45 -0.63 15.68
CA LYS A 29 -0.74 -1.45 15.91
C LYS A 29 -1.73 -1.19 14.79
N ILE A 30 -1.99 0.08 14.48
CA ILE A 30 -2.92 0.47 13.42
C ILE A 30 -2.46 -0.04 12.05
N ASP A 31 -1.22 0.18 11.62
CA ASP A 31 -0.75 -0.31 10.30
C ASP A 31 -0.72 -1.84 10.24
N ARG A 32 -0.50 -2.50 11.38
CA ARG A 32 -0.59 -3.97 11.52
C ARG A 32 -2.02 -4.49 11.39
N TYR A 33 -2.99 -3.76 11.92
CA TYR A 33 -4.39 -4.20 12.01
C TYR A 33 -5.31 -3.60 10.94
N ILE A 34 -4.86 -2.56 10.25
CA ILE A 34 -5.66 -1.80 9.28
C ILE A 34 -4.88 -1.69 7.98
N ASP A 35 -5.37 -2.37 6.95
CA ASP A 35 -4.94 -2.14 5.58
C ASP A 35 -5.69 -0.92 5.03
N PHE A 36 -4.96 0.05 4.46
CA PHE A 36 -5.50 1.30 3.95
C PHE A 36 -5.70 1.29 2.43
N SER A 37 -5.42 0.17 1.75
CA SER A 37 -5.62 0.04 0.30
C SER A 37 -7.03 0.42 -0.15
N PHE A 38 -8.03 0.25 0.72
CA PHE A 38 -9.45 0.53 0.46
C PHE A 38 -9.74 1.99 0.07
N ILE A 39 -8.90 2.95 0.44
CA ILE A 39 -9.17 4.39 0.16
C ILE A 39 -8.92 4.75 -1.30
N LYS A 40 -8.01 4.06 -1.99
CA LYS A 40 -7.82 4.22 -3.44
C LYS A 40 -9.09 3.88 -4.19
N ASP A 41 -9.77 2.84 -3.74
CA ASP A 41 -10.99 2.37 -4.36
C ASP A 41 -12.13 3.34 -4.05
N LEU A 42 -12.21 3.87 -2.83
CA LEU A 42 -13.23 4.85 -2.43
C LEU A 42 -13.13 6.20 -3.15
N THR A 43 -11.94 6.58 -3.59
CA THR A 43 -11.68 7.90 -4.16
C THR A 43 -11.45 7.85 -5.67
N TYR A 44 -11.43 6.65 -6.27
CA TYR A 44 -11.03 6.43 -7.65
C TYR A 44 -11.80 7.30 -8.64
N ASP A 45 -13.13 7.33 -8.52
CA ASP A 45 -14.04 8.03 -9.42
C ASP A 45 -14.03 9.57 -9.25
N LEU A 46 -13.39 10.07 -8.18
CA LEU A 46 -13.29 11.50 -7.87
C LEU A 46 -12.07 12.16 -8.53
N TYR A 47 -11.17 11.37 -9.15
CA TYR A 47 -9.94 11.86 -9.77
C TYR A 47 -10.08 11.92 -11.30
N CYS A 48 -9.66 13.02 -11.92
CA CYS A 48 -9.68 13.16 -13.37
C CYS A 48 -8.64 12.25 -14.04
N HIS A 49 -9.10 11.33 -14.89
CA HIS A 49 -8.24 10.31 -15.52
C HIS A 49 -7.61 10.73 -16.85
N THR A 50 -8.09 11.80 -17.48
CA THR A 50 -7.78 12.11 -18.89
C THR A 50 -7.02 13.42 -19.14
N ASN A 51 -7.10 14.44 -18.27
CA ASN A 51 -6.49 15.75 -18.62
C ASN A 51 -6.06 16.67 -17.45
N SER A 52 -5.40 16.17 -16.39
CA SER A 52 -4.92 17.03 -15.28
C SER A 52 -3.61 16.56 -14.63
N ARG A 53 -2.92 17.47 -13.91
CA ARG A 53 -1.73 17.10 -13.09
C ARG A 53 -2.12 15.99 -12.09
N PRO A 54 -1.32 14.93 -11.92
CA PRO A 54 -1.67 13.85 -11.00
C PRO A 54 -1.72 14.35 -9.55
N GLY A 55 -2.87 14.19 -8.89
CA GLY A 55 -3.05 14.52 -7.47
C GLY A 55 -2.28 13.58 -6.52
N VAL A 56 -2.21 13.96 -5.25
CA VAL A 56 -1.58 13.16 -4.18
C VAL A 56 -2.32 11.83 -4.02
N ASP A 57 -1.61 10.75 -3.68
CA ASP A 57 -2.23 9.44 -3.47
C ASP A 57 -3.29 9.53 -2.37
N PRO A 58 -4.56 9.18 -2.65
CA PRO A 58 -5.66 9.34 -1.71
C PRO A 58 -5.49 8.53 -0.42
N ILE A 59 -4.75 7.42 -0.44
CA ILE A 59 -4.39 6.67 0.76
C ILE A 59 -3.46 7.49 1.66
N VAL A 60 -2.49 8.17 1.05
CA VAL A 60 -1.52 9.00 1.78
C VAL A 60 -2.26 10.19 2.37
N LEU A 61 -3.12 10.85 1.60
CA LEU A 61 -3.93 11.97 2.07
C LEU A 61 -4.83 11.58 3.24
N PHE A 62 -5.53 10.43 3.14
CA PHE A 62 -6.36 9.93 4.23
C PHE A 62 -5.54 9.56 5.46
N LYS A 63 -4.41 8.86 5.29
CA LYS A 63 -3.54 8.52 6.43
C LYS A 63 -2.99 9.78 7.11
N MET A 64 -2.73 10.88 6.38
CA MET A 64 -2.33 12.16 6.96
C MET A 64 -3.45 12.73 7.84
N LEU A 65 -4.68 12.81 7.31
CA LEU A 65 -5.84 13.29 8.05
C LEU A 65 -6.18 12.37 9.24
N PHE A 66 -5.99 11.07 9.08
CA PHE A 66 -6.17 10.07 10.13
C PHE A 66 -5.16 10.25 11.27
N ILE A 67 -3.90 10.58 10.97
CA ILE A 67 -2.91 10.98 11.99
C ILE A 67 -3.38 12.25 12.72
N GLY A 68 -3.83 13.27 11.97
CA GLY A 68 -4.34 14.51 12.58
C GLY A 68 -5.51 14.26 13.52
N TYR A 69 -6.43 13.40 13.13
CA TYR A 69 -7.55 12.98 13.97
C TYR A 69 -7.10 12.20 15.20
N LEU A 70 -6.24 11.18 15.02
CA LEU A 70 -5.80 10.28 16.09
C LEU A 70 -5.03 11.00 17.21
N PHE A 71 -4.25 12.02 16.85
CA PHE A 71 -3.42 12.79 17.79
C PHE A 71 -4.00 14.18 18.09
N GLY A 72 -5.24 14.47 17.67
CA GLY A 72 -5.97 15.69 18.01
C GLY A 72 -5.44 16.98 17.36
N ILE A 73 -4.69 16.88 16.26
CA ILE A 73 -4.17 18.03 15.51
C ILE A 73 -5.28 18.59 14.62
N ARG A 74 -5.87 19.71 15.05
CA ARG A 74 -7.05 20.30 14.36
C ARG A 74 -6.72 21.17 13.16
N SER A 75 -5.46 21.59 13.00
CA SER A 75 -5.01 22.41 11.88
C SER A 75 -4.22 21.59 10.87
N GLU A 76 -4.67 21.53 9.62
CA GLU A 76 -3.96 20.83 8.55
C GLU A 76 -2.55 21.41 8.29
N ARG A 77 -2.38 22.72 8.44
CA ARG A 77 -1.05 23.37 8.34
C ARG A 77 -0.11 22.92 9.45
N GLN A 78 -0.63 22.68 10.65
CA GLN A 78 0.15 22.15 11.76
C GLN A 78 0.43 20.66 11.57
N LEU A 79 -0.55 19.89 11.08
CA LEU A 79 -0.39 18.47 10.76
C LEU A 79 0.75 18.23 9.76
N VAL A 80 0.85 19.07 8.71
CA VAL A 80 1.95 18.97 7.74
C VAL A 80 3.30 19.25 8.42
N LYS A 81 3.41 20.31 9.24
CA LYS A 81 4.63 20.59 10.01
C LYS A 81 5.01 19.44 10.95
N ASP A 82 4.01 18.80 11.56
CA ASP A 82 4.21 17.68 12.48
C ASP A 82 4.63 16.41 11.75
N ILE A 83 4.09 16.13 10.55
CA ILE A 83 4.55 15.02 9.69
C ILE A 83 5.98 15.25 9.19
N GLU A 84 6.42 16.50 9.07
CA GLU A 84 7.79 16.83 8.69
C GLU A 84 8.80 16.49 9.79
N VAL A 85 8.44 16.65 11.06
CA VAL A 85 9.35 16.42 12.19
C VAL A 85 9.13 15.08 12.89
N ASN A 86 7.94 14.47 12.78
CA ASN A 86 7.57 13.25 13.47
C ASN A 86 7.82 12.01 12.60
N LEU A 87 8.72 11.17 13.09
CA LEU A 87 9.22 10.03 12.38
C LEU A 87 8.21 8.86 12.28
N ALA A 88 7.34 8.69 13.29
CA ALA A 88 6.32 7.65 13.31
C ALA A 88 5.23 7.88 12.26
N TYR A 89 4.95 9.15 11.96
CA TYR A 89 3.93 9.54 10.98
C TYR A 89 4.40 9.21 9.56
N ARG A 90 5.68 9.47 9.27
CA ARG A 90 6.32 9.15 7.99
C ARG A 90 6.38 7.65 7.73
N TRP A 91 6.70 6.86 8.77
CA TRP A 91 6.67 5.40 8.71
C TRP A 91 5.26 4.89 8.37
N PHE A 92 4.25 5.39 9.08
CA PHE A 92 2.85 4.98 8.90
C PHE A 92 2.29 5.30 7.52
N LEU A 93 2.74 6.39 6.88
CA LEU A 93 2.29 6.79 5.55
C LEU A 93 2.76 5.86 4.42
N GLY A 94 3.58 4.84 4.72
CA GLY A 94 3.81 3.71 3.83
C GLY A 94 4.51 4.09 2.52
N TYR A 95 5.35 5.11 2.55
CA TYR A 95 6.24 5.40 1.43
C TYR A 95 7.09 4.13 1.17
N SER A 96 6.94 3.50 -0.03
CA SER A 96 7.53 2.20 -0.42
C SER A 96 9.05 2.29 -0.46
N THR A 97 9.61 2.21 0.72
CA THR A 97 10.98 2.60 0.97
C THR A 97 11.85 1.36 0.91
N ASN A 98 13.09 1.60 0.54
CA ASN A 98 14.10 0.57 0.53
C ASN A 98 14.32 -0.04 1.94
N ALA A 99 13.89 0.67 2.99
CA ALA A 99 13.86 0.20 4.38
C ALA A 99 12.94 -1.01 4.62
N ILE A 100 11.77 -1.04 3.96
CA ILE A 100 10.80 -2.14 4.14
C ILE A 100 11.35 -3.42 3.53
N PHE A 101 11.91 -3.34 2.32
CA PHE A 101 12.48 -4.50 1.63
C PHE A 101 13.70 -5.05 2.37
N LYS A 102 14.56 -4.16 2.90
CA LYS A 102 15.64 -4.56 3.80
C LYS A 102 15.13 -5.32 5.02
N GLY A 103 14.13 -4.77 5.73
CA GLY A 103 13.57 -5.43 6.91
C GLY A 103 12.90 -6.78 6.64
N LEU A 104 12.45 -7.05 5.41
CA LEU A 104 11.91 -8.37 5.04
C LEU A 104 13.04 -9.37 4.79
N VAL A 105 14.09 -8.96 4.08
CA VAL A 105 15.27 -9.78 3.80
C VAL A 105 16.04 -10.10 5.07
N ASP A 106 16.25 -9.12 5.96
CA ASP A 106 16.92 -9.29 7.26
C ASP A 106 16.17 -10.27 8.21
N ARG A 107 14.92 -10.64 7.89
CA ARG A 107 14.09 -11.60 8.65
C ARG A 107 13.87 -12.91 7.89
N ASP A 108 14.63 -13.16 6.83
CA ASP A 108 14.52 -14.32 5.94
C ASP A 108 13.11 -14.50 5.32
N LEU A 109 12.38 -13.39 5.14
CA LEU A 109 11.06 -13.39 4.51
C LEU A 109 11.18 -12.94 3.06
N LEU A 110 10.77 -13.82 2.13
CA LEU A 110 10.78 -13.50 0.70
C LEU A 110 9.64 -12.53 0.34
N PRO A 111 9.95 -11.29 -0.06
CA PRO A 111 8.91 -10.34 -0.46
C PRO A 111 8.25 -10.76 -1.79
N VAL A 112 6.91 -10.66 -1.85
CA VAL A 112 6.11 -10.78 -3.08
C VAL A 112 5.23 -9.54 -3.20
N VAL A 113 5.87 -8.38 -3.32
CA VAL A 113 5.22 -7.07 -3.26
C VAL A 113 5.07 -6.50 -4.66
N ALA A 114 3.83 -6.20 -5.05
CA ALA A 114 3.55 -5.50 -6.31
C ALA A 114 4.23 -4.13 -6.30
N TYR A 115 4.92 -3.79 -7.38
CA TYR A 115 5.49 -2.46 -7.55
C TYR A 115 4.68 -1.67 -8.57
N ARG A 116 4.43 -0.40 -8.26
CA ARG A 116 3.82 0.54 -9.21
C ARG A 116 4.90 1.07 -10.14
N ARG A 117 4.63 1.10 -11.45
CA ARG A 117 5.46 1.88 -12.38
C ARG A 117 5.25 3.36 -12.05
N SER A 118 6.33 4.07 -11.72
CA SER A 118 6.25 5.49 -11.40
C SER A 118 5.61 6.27 -12.56
N PRO A 119 4.91 7.39 -12.29
CA PRO A 119 4.47 8.26 -13.37
C PRO A 119 5.67 8.75 -14.17
N HIS A 120 5.55 8.79 -15.49
CA HIS A 120 6.64 9.15 -16.38
C HIS A 120 6.23 10.29 -17.31
N LYS A 121 7.14 11.22 -17.57
CA LYS A 121 6.96 12.22 -18.61
C LYS A 121 7.00 11.51 -19.96
N LYS A 122 5.92 11.65 -20.74
CA LYS A 122 5.78 11.00 -22.06
C LYS A 122 6.97 11.40 -22.95
N GLY A 123 7.66 10.42 -23.53
CA GLY A 123 8.82 10.62 -24.40
C GLY A 123 10.20 10.57 -23.72
N MET A 124 10.29 10.61 -22.38
CA MET A 124 11.58 10.53 -21.68
C MET A 124 11.92 9.11 -21.20
N PHE A 125 13.22 8.82 -21.12
CA PHE A 125 13.74 7.58 -20.56
C PHE A 125 13.55 7.52 -19.05
N THR A 126 13.12 6.35 -18.60
CA THR A 126 12.85 6.04 -17.20
C THR A 126 14.01 5.25 -16.61
N LYS A 127 14.06 5.13 -15.27
CA LYS A 127 15.10 4.34 -14.58
C LYS A 127 15.21 2.90 -15.12
N ASN A 128 14.12 2.32 -15.61
CA ASN A 128 14.09 0.95 -16.16
C ASN A 128 14.91 0.77 -17.46
N LYS A 129 15.22 1.87 -18.15
CA LYS A 129 16.07 1.85 -19.35
C LYS A 129 17.57 1.85 -18.99
N PHE A 130 17.92 2.10 -17.73
CA PHE A 130 19.28 2.02 -17.22
C PHE A 130 19.43 0.68 -16.51
N ILE A 131 20.38 -0.13 -16.98
CA ILE A 131 20.64 -1.45 -16.42
C ILE A 131 21.69 -1.27 -15.34
N TYR A 132 21.46 -1.85 -14.17
CA TYR A 132 22.45 -1.87 -13.11
C TYR A 132 23.29 -3.14 -13.25
N ASP A 133 24.61 -2.97 -13.35
CA ASP A 133 25.57 -4.06 -13.32
C ASP A 133 26.05 -4.23 -11.87
N PHE A 134 25.71 -5.38 -11.27
CA PHE A 134 26.02 -5.67 -9.87
C PHE A 134 27.51 -5.95 -9.64
N ASP A 135 28.20 -6.53 -10.63
CA ASP A 135 29.60 -6.93 -10.49
C ASP A 135 30.53 -5.72 -10.50
N LYS A 136 30.17 -4.71 -11.31
CA LYS A 136 30.97 -3.51 -11.52
C LYS A 136 30.50 -2.29 -10.72
N ASP A 137 29.37 -2.38 -10.02
CA ASP A 137 28.70 -1.25 -9.33
C ASP A 137 28.57 -0.02 -10.25
N ILE A 138 27.99 -0.23 -11.43
CA ILE A 138 27.75 0.83 -12.43
C ILE A 138 26.34 0.73 -13.03
N TYR A 139 25.87 1.85 -13.57
CA TYR A 139 24.66 1.87 -14.41
C TYR A 139 25.04 1.99 -15.88
N ILE A 140 24.52 1.11 -16.72
CA ILE A 140 24.68 1.17 -18.18
C ILE A 140 23.48 1.90 -18.76
N CYS A 141 23.74 2.97 -19.51
CA CYS A 141 22.69 3.72 -20.20
C CYS A 141 22.22 3.03 -21.49
N PRO A 142 21.08 3.47 -22.08
CA PRO A 142 20.59 2.92 -23.36
C PRO A 142 21.54 3.06 -24.54
N ASN A 143 22.54 3.93 -24.41
CA ASN A 143 23.57 4.17 -25.42
C ASN A 143 24.89 3.45 -25.06
N ASN A 144 24.86 2.46 -24.16
CA ASN A 144 25.98 1.64 -23.71
C ASN A 144 27.16 2.38 -23.07
N PHE A 145 26.93 3.59 -22.56
CA PHE A 145 27.90 4.29 -21.71
C PHE A 145 27.64 4.04 -20.23
N ASP A 146 28.73 3.97 -19.48
CA ASP A 146 28.75 3.70 -18.05
C ASP A 146 28.50 4.97 -17.23
N LEU A 147 27.63 4.84 -16.23
CA LEU A 147 27.40 5.81 -15.19
C LEU A 147 28.11 5.30 -13.94
N ILE A 148 29.16 6.01 -13.55
CA ILE A 148 30.05 5.63 -12.46
C ILE A 148 29.52 6.23 -11.14
N TYR A 149 29.68 5.48 -10.06
CA TYR A 149 29.41 5.96 -8.71
C TYR A 149 30.24 7.22 -8.41
N LYS A 150 29.57 8.27 -7.91
CA LYS A 150 30.22 9.53 -7.52
C LYS A 150 30.22 9.70 -6.01
N THR A 151 29.05 9.62 -5.41
CA THR A 151 28.86 9.94 -3.99
C THR A 151 27.59 9.30 -3.46
N THR A 152 27.51 9.17 -2.15
CA THR A 152 26.29 8.77 -1.45
C THR A 152 25.76 9.98 -0.68
N THR A 153 24.49 10.31 -0.88
CA THR A 153 23.84 11.38 -0.13
C THR A 153 23.66 10.97 1.34
N ARG A 154 23.51 11.95 2.23
CA ARG A 154 23.21 11.72 3.65
C ARG A 154 21.92 10.89 3.88
N GLU A 155 21.03 10.87 2.91
CA GLU A 155 19.77 10.12 2.91
C GLU A 155 19.92 8.67 2.41
N GLY A 156 21.15 8.23 2.09
CA GLY A 156 21.41 6.84 1.66
C GLY A 156 21.18 6.58 0.17
N TYR A 157 21.25 7.61 -0.69
CA TYR A 157 21.20 7.43 -2.14
C TYR A 157 22.59 7.53 -2.75
N ARG A 158 23.03 6.45 -3.40
CA ARG A 158 24.18 6.44 -4.29
C ARG A 158 23.83 7.17 -5.59
N GLU A 159 24.66 8.15 -5.95
CA GLU A 159 24.56 8.90 -7.19
C GLU A 159 25.52 8.34 -8.23
N TYR A 160 24.97 7.93 -9.37
CA TYR A 160 25.71 7.47 -10.53
C TYR A 160 25.57 8.52 -11.62
N ARG A 161 26.69 8.93 -12.22
CA ARG A 161 26.68 9.96 -13.27
C ARG A 161 27.49 9.54 -14.48
N CYS A 162 27.06 10.03 -15.63
CA CYS A 162 27.85 10.00 -16.86
C CYS A 162 28.76 11.24 -16.93
N PHE A 163 29.84 11.16 -17.71
CA PHE A 163 30.70 12.31 -18.01
C PHE A 163 29.98 13.32 -18.91
N GLU A 164 30.28 14.61 -18.73
CA GLU A 164 29.66 15.71 -19.48
C GLU A 164 29.95 15.62 -20.98
N GLU A 165 31.18 15.28 -21.35
CA GLU A 165 31.65 15.11 -22.74
C GLU A 165 30.83 14.05 -23.49
N ILE A 166 30.55 12.92 -22.83
CA ILE A 166 29.79 11.80 -23.39
C ILE A 166 28.32 12.19 -23.58
N CYS A 167 27.73 12.89 -22.61
CA CYS A 167 26.34 13.33 -22.69
C CYS A 167 26.13 14.49 -23.68
N ALA A 168 27.14 15.33 -23.88
CA ALA A 168 27.09 16.45 -24.82
C ALA A 168 26.91 15.97 -26.26
N ASN A 169 27.62 14.89 -26.64
CA ASN A 169 27.62 14.32 -27.99
C ASN A 169 26.64 13.13 -28.15
N CYS A 170 25.68 12.95 -27.24
CA CYS A 170 24.81 11.77 -27.23
C CYS A 170 23.61 11.92 -28.20
N PRO A 171 23.37 10.95 -29.10
CA PRO A 171 22.28 11.02 -30.09
C PRO A 171 20.87 10.93 -29.47
N VAL A 172 20.76 10.47 -28.22
CA VAL A 172 19.49 10.29 -27.50
C VAL A 172 19.32 11.28 -26.34
N LYS A 173 20.06 12.39 -26.36
CA LYS A 173 20.08 13.40 -25.29
C LYS A 173 18.69 13.93 -24.94
N ASP A 174 17.87 14.26 -25.95
CA ASP A 174 16.54 14.85 -25.78
C ASP A 174 15.55 13.95 -25.03
N LYS A 175 15.74 12.63 -25.15
CA LYS A 175 14.93 11.64 -24.42
C LYS A 175 15.51 11.32 -23.05
N CYS A 176 16.79 11.60 -22.82
CA CYS A 176 17.52 11.16 -21.62
C CYS A 176 17.61 12.24 -20.53
N ILE A 177 17.83 13.50 -20.91
CA ILE A 177 18.20 14.60 -20.04
C ILE A 177 17.22 15.78 -20.27
N ASN A 178 16.94 16.57 -19.22
CA ASN A 178 16.17 17.82 -19.36
C ASN A 178 17.10 18.95 -19.85
N GLU A 179 16.54 19.96 -20.52
CA GLU A 179 17.31 21.11 -21.08
C GLU A 179 18.29 21.77 -20.10
N LYS A 180 17.94 21.85 -18.80
CA LYS A 180 18.78 22.46 -17.76
C LYS A 180 19.93 21.58 -17.27
N SER A 181 19.98 20.31 -17.66
CA SER A 181 20.91 19.32 -17.12
C SER A 181 22.01 19.01 -18.13
N LYS A 182 23.26 19.02 -17.66
CA LYS A 182 24.45 18.80 -18.51
C LYS A 182 24.77 17.32 -18.75
N TYR A 183 24.46 16.48 -17.76
CA TYR A 183 24.71 15.03 -17.78
C TYR A 183 23.61 14.28 -17.05
N LYS A 184 23.50 12.98 -17.31
CA LYS A 184 22.52 12.12 -16.63
C LYS A 184 23.01 11.73 -15.24
N ILE A 185 22.11 11.84 -14.27
CA ILE A 185 22.29 11.32 -12.90
C ILE A 185 21.20 10.27 -12.65
N VAL A 186 21.61 9.11 -12.14
CA VAL A 186 20.72 8.06 -11.65
C VAL A 186 20.99 7.87 -10.16
N ARG A 187 19.92 7.91 -9.36
CA ARG A 187 19.99 7.66 -7.91
C ARG A 187 19.51 6.25 -7.60
N ARG A 188 20.31 5.50 -6.86
CA ARG A 188 19.99 4.17 -6.33
C ARG A 188 20.16 4.22 -4.82
N HIS A 189 19.17 3.77 -4.07
CA HIS A 189 19.31 3.69 -2.63
C HIS A 189 20.24 2.52 -2.27
N VAL A 190 20.95 2.60 -1.14
CA VAL A 190 21.84 1.51 -0.68
C VAL A 190 21.12 0.16 -0.60
N TRP A 191 19.87 0.16 -0.13
CA TRP A 191 19.02 -1.05 -0.03
C TRP A 191 18.09 -1.28 -1.23
N GLU A 192 18.36 -0.68 -2.39
CA GLU A 192 17.56 -0.91 -3.60
C GLU A 192 17.69 -2.36 -4.11
N ASP A 193 18.77 -3.06 -3.77
CA ASP A 193 19.03 -4.45 -4.16
C ASP A 193 17.87 -5.37 -3.77
N HIS A 194 17.37 -5.24 -2.54
CA HIS A 194 16.22 -6.03 -2.06
C HIS A 194 14.93 -5.79 -2.87
N LYS A 195 14.76 -4.58 -3.46
CA LYS A 195 13.65 -4.33 -4.38
C LYS A 195 13.86 -5.01 -5.71
N ASP A 196 15.11 -5.07 -6.17
CA ASP A 196 15.45 -5.73 -7.42
C ASP A 196 15.34 -7.26 -7.28
N ASP A 197 15.64 -7.82 -6.11
CA ASP A 197 15.39 -9.22 -5.76
C ASP A 197 13.89 -9.56 -5.76
N ASN A 198 13.06 -8.70 -5.17
CA ASN A 198 11.60 -8.87 -5.26
C ASN A 198 11.12 -8.84 -6.72
N LYS A 199 11.66 -7.93 -7.55
CA LYS A 199 11.29 -7.85 -8.98
C LYS A 199 11.76 -9.07 -9.76
N SER A 200 12.96 -9.59 -9.48
CA SER A 200 13.49 -10.78 -10.13
C SER A 200 12.66 -12.00 -9.75
N PHE A 201 12.32 -12.15 -8.45
CA PHE A 201 11.47 -13.21 -7.95
C PHE A 201 10.07 -13.21 -8.59
N LEU A 202 9.44 -12.04 -8.72
CA LEU A 202 8.13 -11.92 -9.37
C LEU A 202 8.12 -12.36 -10.85
N LYS A 203 9.27 -12.38 -11.53
CA LYS A 203 9.39 -12.87 -12.91
C LYS A 203 9.48 -14.40 -12.99
N THR A 204 9.83 -15.08 -11.91
CA THR A 204 9.90 -16.55 -11.86
C THR A 204 8.50 -17.17 -11.93
N GLU A 205 8.40 -18.43 -12.36
CA GLU A 205 7.12 -19.15 -12.39
C GLU A 205 6.52 -19.31 -10.98
N LYS A 206 7.36 -19.56 -9.96
CA LYS A 206 6.93 -19.62 -8.56
C LYS A 206 6.35 -18.28 -8.09
N GLY A 207 7.04 -17.17 -8.38
CA GLY A 207 6.57 -15.83 -8.05
C GLY A 207 5.25 -15.47 -8.74
N LYS A 208 5.13 -15.76 -10.05
CA LYS A 208 3.89 -15.56 -10.81
C LYS A 208 2.73 -16.37 -10.22
N ASN A 209 2.95 -17.64 -9.85
CA ASN A 209 1.89 -18.49 -9.30
C ASN A 209 1.42 -18.02 -7.92
N ILE A 210 2.33 -17.60 -7.04
CA ILE A 210 1.97 -16.98 -5.75
C ILE A 210 1.20 -15.67 -5.99
N TYR A 211 1.66 -14.85 -6.92
CA TYR A 211 1.02 -13.58 -7.24
C TYR A 211 -0.38 -13.75 -7.86
N LYS A 212 -0.61 -14.79 -8.67
CA LYS A 212 -1.93 -15.13 -9.25
C LYS A 212 -2.98 -15.43 -8.17
N ARG A 213 -2.62 -16.12 -7.10
CA ARG A 213 -3.53 -16.45 -5.98
C ARG A 213 -4.14 -15.21 -5.31
N ARG A 214 -3.47 -14.05 -5.39
CA ARG A 214 -4.00 -12.78 -4.86
C ARG A 214 -5.24 -12.29 -5.64
N LYS A 215 -5.34 -12.60 -6.93
CA LYS A 215 -6.47 -12.21 -7.78
C LYS A 215 -7.70 -13.07 -7.53
N GLU A 216 -7.49 -14.37 -7.30
CA GLU A 216 -8.56 -15.38 -7.15
C GLU A 216 -9.51 -15.10 -5.99
N THR A 217 -9.01 -14.58 -4.86
CA THR A 217 -9.82 -14.34 -3.65
C THR A 217 -10.58 -13.02 -3.71
N VAL A 218 -9.95 -11.97 -4.23
CA VAL A 218 -10.49 -10.61 -4.23
C VAL A 218 -11.48 -10.40 -5.39
N GLU A 219 -11.11 -10.80 -6.61
CA GLU A 219 -11.94 -10.58 -7.80
C GLU A 219 -13.24 -11.40 -7.75
N ARG A 220 -13.19 -12.63 -7.23
CA ARG A 220 -14.38 -13.48 -7.07
C ARG A 220 -15.35 -12.91 -6.03
N SER A 221 -14.83 -12.37 -4.92
CA SER A 221 -15.68 -11.73 -3.90
C SER A 221 -16.40 -10.51 -4.47
N PHE A 222 -15.70 -9.67 -5.26
CA PHE A 222 -16.30 -8.51 -5.92
C PHE A 222 -17.31 -8.91 -7.02
N ALA A 223 -17.05 -10.00 -7.74
CA ALA A 223 -17.99 -10.53 -8.73
C ALA A 223 -19.29 -11.02 -8.05
N ASP A 224 -19.19 -11.77 -6.95
CA ASP A 224 -20.34 -12.22 -6.16
C ASP A 224 -21.14 -11.04 -5.61
N SER A 225 -20.44 -10.02 -5.09
CA SER A 225 -21.05 -8.78 -4.59
C SER A 225 -21.91 -8.11 -5.67
N LYS A 226 -21.36 -7.97 -6.87
CA LYS A 226 -22.01 -7.28 -8.00
C LYS A 226 -23.15 -8.10 -8.60
N ASN A 227 -22.95 -9.39 -8.83
CA ASN A 227 -23.88 -10.23 -9.59
C ASN A 227 -24.94 -10.90 -8.71
N LEU A 228 -24.59 -11.39 -7.52
CA LEU A 228 -25.49 -12.16 -6.65
C LEU A 228 -26.12 -11.31 -5.54
N HIS A 229 -25.46 -10.21 -5.15
CA HIS A 229 -25.90 -9.35 -4.05
C HIS A 229 -26.32 -7.94 -4.51
N GLY A 230 -26.34 -7.69 -5.82
CA GLY A 230 -26.94 -6.49 -6.39
C GLY A 230 -26.14 -5.19 -6.19
N LEU A 231 -24.84 -5.27 -5.87
CA LEU A 231 -23.96 -4.10 -5.77
C LEU A 231 -23.56 -3.48 -7.12
N ARG A 232 -24.21 -3.85 -8.23
CA ARG A 232 -24.10 -3.12 -9.51
C ARG A 232 -24.76 -1.74 -9.45
N TYR A 233 -25.73 -1.56 -8.55
CA TYR A 233 -26.51 -0.33 -8.45
C TYR A 233 -26.66 0.09 -6.98
N ALA A 234 -26.55 1.41 -6.74
CA ALA A 234 -26.93 2.00 -5.47
C ALA A 234 -28.46 2.00 -5.35
N ARG A 235 -29.01 1.23 -4.41
CA ARG A 235 -30.46 1.15 -4.18
C ARG A 235 -30.98 2.29 -3.32
N MET A 236 -30.10 2.89 -2.52
CA MET A 236 -30.41 4.01 -1.65
C MET A 236 -29.64 5.27 -2.08
N ARG A 237 -30.16 6.45 -1.73
CA ARG A 237 -29.52 7.75 -1.99
C ARG A 237 -28.78 8.24 -0.74
N GLY A 238 -27.62 8.86 -0.93
CA GLY A 238 -26.78 9.38 0.15
C GLY A 238 -25.66 8.42 0.57
N ASN A 239 -24.52 8.97 0.96
CA ASN A 239 -23.29 8.20 1.22
C ASN A 239 -23.45 7.21 2.38
N GLU A 240 -24.18 7.61 3.43
CA GLU A 240 -24.46 6.76 4.61
C GLU A 240 -25.28 5.52 4.22
N ASN A 241 -26.36 5.72 3.47
CA ASN A 241 -27.24 4.63 3.06
C ASN A 241 -26.58 3.66 2.06
N VAL A 242 -25.72 4.17 1.16
CA VAL A 242 -24.93 3.32 0.26
C VAL A 242 -23.88 2.53 1.04
N ARG A 243 -23.28 3.14 2.08
CA ARG A 243 -22.34 2.45 2.97
C ARG A 243 -23.02 1.30 3.73
N GLU A 244 -24.23 1.50 4.24
CA GLU A 244 -25.02 0.43 4.87
C GLU A 244 -25.32 -0.72 3.90
N GLN A 245 -25.71 -0.42 2.66
CA GLN A 245 -25.92 -1.43 1.61
C GLN A 245 -24.64 -2.26 1.36
N CYS A 246 -23.47 -1.61 1.30
CA CYS A 246 -22.19 -2.29 1.12
C CYS A 246 -21.84 -3.17 2.33
N LEU A 247 -22.00 -2.66 3.55
CA LEU A 247 -21.69 -3.40 4.79
C LEU A 247 -22.56 -4.65 4.92
N LEU A 248 -23.88 -4.52 4.75
CA LEU A 248 -24.81 -5.66 4.79
C LEU A 248 -24.47 -6.71 3.73
N THR A 249 -24.03 -6.28 2.54
CA THR A 249 -23.61 -7.21 1.49
C THR A 249 -22.36 -7.99 1.90
N VAL A 250 -21.37 -7.31 2.48
CA VAL A 250 -20.15 -7.94 2.98
C VAL A 250 -20.45 -8.91 4.12
N ASP A 251 -21.34 -8.53 5.04
CA ASP A 251 -21.76 -9.39 6.16
C ASP A 251 -22.43 -10.67 5.66
N VAL A 252 -23.37 -10.56 4.72
CA VAL A 252 -24.02 -11.72 4.11
C VAL A 252 -23.00 -12.61 3.37
N GLN A 253 -22.01 -12.02 2.67
CA GLN A 253 -20.96 -12.79 2.02
C GLN A 253 -20.05 -13.51 3.02
N ASN A 254 -19.73 -12.88 4.14
CA ASN A 254 -18.97 -13.49 5.23
C ASN A 254 -19.76 -14.64 5.87
N MET A 255 -21.04 -14.43 6.15
CA MET A 255 -21.95 -15.46 6.67
C MET A 255 -22.05 -16.65 5.70
N LYS A 256 -22.18 -16.41 4.39
CA LYS A 256 -22.15 -17.48 3.37
C LYS A 256 -20.84 -18.26 3.38
N LYS A 257 -19.68 -17.58 3.45
CA LYS A 257 -18.37 -18.25 3.51
C LYS A 257 -18.23 -19.10 4.79
N ILE A 258 -18.67 -18.57 5.92
CA ILE A 258 -18.68 -19.29 7.21
C ILE A 258 -19.59 -20.52 7.10
N ALA A 259 -20.81 -20.36 6.60
CA ALA A 259 -21.76 -21.46 6.41
C ALA A 259 -21.21 -22.55 5.48
N THR A 260 -20.61 -22.19 4.34
CA THR A 260 -20.00 -23.18 3.43
C THR A 260 -18.85 -23.93 4.10
N LYS A 261 -18.00 -23.25 4.87
CA LYS A 261 -16.88 -23.89 5.58
C LYS A 261 -17.34 -24.78 6.73
N LEU A 262 -18.35 -24.34 7.48
CA LEU A 262 -18.99 -25.15 8.51
C LEU A 262 -19.64 -26.37 7.89
N PHE A 263 -20.40 -26.22 6.81
CA PHE A 263 -21.05 -27.33 6.10
C PHE A 263 -20.04 -28.38 5.61
N SER A 264 -18.91 -27.96 5.03
CA SER A 264 -17.84 -28.89 4.63
C SER A 264 -17.29 -29.68 5.83
N ARG A 265 -17.12 -29.03 6.99
CA ARG A 265 -16.68 -29.69 8.23
C ARG A 265 -17.73 -30.63 8.83
N PHE A 266 -19.00 -30.24 8.84
CA PHE A 266 -20.08 -31.09 9.36
C PHE A 266 -20.29 -32.34 8.49
N LYS A 267 -20.09 -32.22 7.18
CA LYS A 267 -20.11 -33.35 6.25
C LYS A 267 -18.94 -34.32 6.49
N GLU A 268 -17.76 -33.82 6.85
CA GLU A 268 -16.61 -34.65 7.25
C GLU A 268 -16.84 -35.38 8.59
N ILE A 269 -17.63 -34.81 9.49
CA ILE A 269 -17.91 -35.34 10.85
C ILE A 269 -19.18 -36.24 10.86
N GLY A 270 -19.94 -36.30 9.76
CA GLY A 270 -21.13 -37.15 9.64
C GLY A 270 -22.36 -36.64 10.40
N ILE A 271 -22.40 -35.34 10.75
CA ILE A 271 -23.54 -34.73 11.45
C ILE A 271 -24.47 -34.09 10.41
N ASP A 272 -25.73 -34.50 10.40
CA ASP A 272 -26.74 -33.97 9.48
C ASP A 272 -27.11 -32.52 9.85
N PHE A 273 -26.71 -31.58 9.00
CA PHE A 273 -26.76 -30.13 9.25
C PHE A 273 -28.21 -29.61 9.41
N LEU A 274 -29.19 -30.34 8.87
CA LEU A 274 -30.63 -30.04 8.98
C LEU A 274 -31.10 -30.05 10.45
N CYS A 275 -30.66 -31.01 11.26
CA CYS A 275 -31.03 -31.08 12.67
C CYS A 275 -30.47 -29.92 13.50
N TYR A 276 -29.33 -29.32 13.10
CA TYR A 276 -28.74 -28.19 13.81
C TYR A 276 -29.41 -26.86 13.45
N LEU A 277 -29.85 -26.71 12.19
CA LEU A 277 -30.55 -25.52 11.70
C LEU A 277 -31.97 -25.39 12.25
N GLU A 278 -32.72 -26.49 12.41
CA GLU A 278 -34.06 -26.45 13.02
C GLU A 278 -34.03 -25.87 14.44
N LYS A 279 -33.01 -26.22 15.24
CA LYS A 279 -32.80 -25.69 16.59
C LYS A 279 -32.45 -24.19 16.62
N TYR A 280 -31.76 -23.69 15.60
CA TYR A 280 -31.36 -22.28 15.52
C TYR A 280 -32.44 -21.38 14.91
N LEU A 281 -33.20 -21.87 13.92
CA LEU A 281 -34.27 -21.12 13.27
C LEU A 281 -35.49 -20.92 14.19
N TYR A 282 -35.76 -21.84 15.12
CA TYR A 282 -36.83 -21.70 16.12
C TYR A 282 -36.61 -20.51 17.07
N ASN A 283 -35.34 -20.13 17.31
CA ASN A 283 -35.00 -18.96 18.13
C ASN A 283 -35.01 -17.64 17.34
N PHE A 284 -34.91 -17.69 16.01
CA PHE A 284 -34.88 -16.49 15.16
C PHE A 284 -36.29 -15.99 14.79
N SER A 285 -37.27 -16.89 14.68
CA SER A 285 -38.67 -16.55 14.41
C SER A 285 -39.31 -15.73 15.54
N LEU A 286 -38.96 -16.02 16.80
CA LEU A 286 -39.42 -15.27 17.98
C LEU A 286 -38.89 -13.82 18.02
N ILE A 287 -37.67 -13.57 17.54
CA ILE A 287 -37.05 -12.24 17.56
C ILE A 287 -37.56 -11.37 16.40
N TYR A 288 -37.84 -11.96 15.23
CA TYR A 288 -38.40 -11.23 14.09
C TYR A 288 -39.89 -10.90 14.27
N ALA A 289 -40.69 -11.80 14.87
CA ALA A 289 -42.10 -11.54 15.17
C ALA A 289 -42.27 -10.42 16.22
N TYR A 290 -41.40 -10.38 17.25
CA TYR A 290 -41.45 -9.36 18.30
C TYR A 290 -41.09 -7.95 17.79
N ASN A 291 -40.15 -7.85 16.83
CA ASN A 291 -39.74 -6.56 16.26
C ASN A 291 -40.67 -6.05 15.14
N TYR A 292 -41.38 -6.92 14.43
CA TYR A 292 -42.36 -6.51 13.42
C TYR A 292 -43.67 -6.01 14.05
N ALA A 293 -44.12 -6.62 15.16
CA ALA A 293 -45.32 -6.20 15.89
C ALA A 293 -45.16 -4.82 16.58
N ARG A 294 -43.94 -4.37 16.85
CA ARG A 294 -43.66 -3.08 17.51
C ARG A 294 -43.63 -1.88 16.54
N LYS A 295 -43.55 -2.13 15.22
CA LYS A 295 -43.46 -1.08 14.18
C LYS A 295 -44.78 -0.75 13.49
N THR A 296 -45.86 -1.45 13.80
CA THR A 296 -47.21 -1.19 13.26
C THR A 296 -48.17 -0.52 14.26
N LEU A 297 -47.70 -0.10 15.44
CA LEU A 297 -48.53 0.47 16.51
C LEU A 297 -48.05 1.80 17.10
N CYS A 298 -47.19 2.54 16.42
CA CYS A 298 -46.97 3.96 16.71
C CYS A 298 -46.93 4.71 15.38
N PHE A 299 -47.85 5.68 15.25
CA PHE A 299 -48.04 6.63 14.16
C PHE A 299 -46.74 7.30 13.71
#